data_AF-A0A9D2KP45-F1
#
_entry.id   AF-A0A9D2KP45-F1
#
_cell.length_a   1.000
_cell.length_b   1.000
_cell.length_c   1.000
_cell.angle_alpha   90.00
_cell.angle_beta   90.00
_cell.angle_gamma   90.00
#
_symmetry.space_group_name_H-M   'P 1'
#
loop_
_entity.id
_entity.type
_entity.pdbx_description
1 polymer ?
#
loop_
_entity_poly.entity_id
_entity_poly.type
_entity_poly.pdbx_seq_one_letter_code
_entity_poly.pdbx_strand_id
1 'polypeptide(L)'
;AFELVTRCVSDGRIHVDKDMPEAKEVLESPHGRYYFRFSYRGKTVVVTIRPGFVRQDFLDMARKERRTEEEEEILAQMKRDMADRLLKARPEEIYDAVIAG
;
A
#
# COMPACT_ATOMS: atom_id res chain seq x y z
N ALA A 1 -3.12 7.10 -7.93
CA ALA A 1 -2.05 7.31 -6.94
C ALA A 1 -0.65 7.25 -7.55
N PHE A 2 -0.30 6.21 -8.33
CA PHE A 2 1.07 6.06 -8.86
C PHE A 2 1.52 7.20 -9.79
N GLU A 3 0.72 7.54 -10.81
CA GLU A 3 1.00 8.68 -11.71
C GLU A 3 1.12 10.01 -10.95
N LEU A 4 0.34 10.19 -9.88
CA LEU A 4 0.40 11.38 -9.03
C LEU A 4 1.74 11.49 -8.31
N VAL A 5 2.26 10.38 -7.78
CA VAL A 5 3.50 10.34 -6.99
C VAL A 5 4.73 10.42 -7.90
N THR A 6 4.73 9.72 -9.03
CA THR A 6 5.88 9.69 -9.95
C THR A 6 5.88 10.84 -10.95
N ARG A 7 4.75 11.56 -11.08
CA ARG A 7 4.47 12.50 -12.17
C ARG A 7 4.67 11.87 -13.57
N CYS A 8 4.63 10.54 -13.65
CA CYS A 8 4.69 9.83 -14.92
C CYS A 8 3.31 9.77 -15.54
N VAL A 9 3.23 9.97 -16.85
CA VAL A 9 2.07 9.59 -17.64
C VAL A 9 2.22 8.11 -17.97
N SER A 10 1.33 7.27 -17.46
CA SER A 10 1.43 5.83 -17.72
C SER A 10 1.10 5.50 -19.17
N ASP A 11 0.06 6.13 -19.73
CA ASP A 11 -0.44 5.86 -21.09
C ASP A 11 -0.50 4.34 -21.36
N GLY A 12 -1.20 3.65 -20.44
CA GLY A 12 -1.41 2.20 -20.48
C GLY A 12 -0.23 1.33 -20.03
N ARG A 13 0.90 1.91 -19.61
CA ARG A 13 2.11 1.16 -19.21
C ARG A 13 2.13 0.70 -17.75
N ILE A 14 1.11 1.05 -16.96
CA ILE A 14 0.95 0.49 -15.61
C ILE A 14 0.11 -0.78 -15.71
N HIS A 15 0.68 -1.88 -15.22
CA HIS A 15 -0.04 -3.13 -15.04
C HIS A 15 -0.30 -3.36 -13.55
N VAL A 16 -1.53 -3.74 -13.20
CA VAL A 16 -1.90 -4.13 -11.83
C VAL A 16 -2.15 -5.62 -11.83
N ASP A 17 -1.22 -6.36 -11.23
CA ASP A 17 -1.35 -7.80 -10.97
C ASP A 17 -1.54 -8.02 -9.47
N LYS A 18 -2.72 -8.52 -9.07
CA LYS A 18 -3.05 -8.80 -7.67
C LYS A 18 -2.55 -10.16 -7.20
N ASP A 19 -2.21 -11.03 -8.15
CA ASP A 19 -1.83 -12.43 -7.93
C ASP A 19 -0.32 -12.65 -8.10
N MET A 20 0.43 -11.55 -8.19
CA MET A 20 1.86 -11.53 -8.37
C MET A 20 2.58 -12.44 -7.34
N PRO A 21 3.28 -13.52 -7.78
CA PRO A 21 3.82 -14.53 -6.88
C PRO A 21 4.78 -13.98 -5.82
N GLU A 22 5.58 -12.98 -6.19
CA GLU A 22 6.57 -12.36 -5.31
C GLU A 22 5.95 -11.56 -4.17
N ALA A 23 4.66 -11.18 -4.31
CA ALA A 23 3.95 -10.43 -3.29
C ALA A 23 3.28 -11.32 -2.24
N LYS A 24 3.29 -12.67 -2.38
CA LYS A 24 2.49 -13.58 -1.53
C LYS A 24 2.72 -13.40 -0.03
N GLU A 25 3.96 -13.15 0.37
CA GLU A 25 4.34 -12.97 1.78
C GLU A 25 4.07 -11.55 2.31
N VAL A 26 3.60 -10.63 1.47
CA VAL A 26 3.27 -9.25 1.85
C VAL A 26 1.86 -9.20 2.40
N LEU A 27 1.67 -8.36 3.43
CA LEU A 27 0.39 -8.10 4.07
C LEU A 27 -0.74 -7.81 3.06
N GLU A 28 -1.79 -8.62 3.15
CA GLU A 28 -2.99 -8.51 2.33
C GLU A 28 -4.01 -7.55 2.94
N SER A 29 -4.32 -6.49 2.18
CA SER A 29 -5.36 -5.50 2.45
C SER A 29 -6.61 -5.82 1.62
N PRO A 30 -7.81 -5.26 1.92
CA PRO A 30 -9.05 -5.59 1.18
C PRO A 30 -8.99 -5.43 -0.34
N HIS A 31 -8.04 -4.65 -0.87
CA HIS A 31 -7.94 -4.35 -2.30
C HIS A 31 -6.61 -4.80 -2.94
N GLY A 32 -5.80 -5.59 -2.23
CA GLY A 32 -4.51 -6.09 -2.71
C GLY A 32 -3.43 -6.00 -1.64
N ARG A 33 -2.17 -6.08 -2.08
CA ARG A 33 -1.00 -6.09 -1.19
C ARG A 33 -0.23 -4.79 -1.31
N TYR A 34 0.45 -4.38 -0.25
CA TYR A 34 1.35 -3.22 -0.24
C TYR A 34 2.72 -3.58 -0.84
N TYR A 35 2.70 -4.03 -2.10
CA TYR A 35 3.85 -4.44 -2.88
C TYR A 35 3.86 -3.68 -4.20
N PHE A 36 4.96 -2.98 -4.49
CA PHE A 36 5.11 -2.23 -5.72
C PHE A 36 6.42 -2.60 -6.41
N ARG A 37 6.33 -3.05 -7.66
CA ARG A 37 7.50 -3.26 -8.54
C ARG A 37 7.53 -2.21 -9.63
N PHE A 38 8.62 -1.48 -9.72
CA PHE A 38 8.84 -0.45 -10.73
C PHE A 38 10.10 -0.74 -11.54
N SER A 39 9.98 -0.80 -12.86
CA SER A 39 11.12 -1.01 -13.75
C SER A 39 11.29 0.19 -14.68
N TYR A 40 12.52 0.70 -14.79
CA TYR A 40 12.89 1.78 -15.69
C TYR A 40 14.31 1.59 -16.21
N ARG A 41 14.48 1.57 -17.54
CA ARG A 41 15.78 1.44 -18.22
C ARG A 41 16.68 0.33 -17.66
N GLY A 42 16.10 -0.86 -17.49
CA GLY A 42 16.82 -2.05 -17.01
C GLY A 42 17.08 -2.10 -15.51
N LYS A 43 16.63 -1.10 -14.73
CA LYS A 43 16.67 -1.14 -13.27
C LYS A 43 15.29 -1.40 -12.71
N THR A 44 15.19 -2.27 -11.72
CA THR A 44 13.94 -2.56 -11.04
C THR A 44 14.05 -2.21 -9.56
N VAL A 45 13.03 -1.54 -9.02
CA VAL A 45 12.88 -1.29 -7.59
C VAL A 45 11.64 -2.02 -7.11
N VAL A 46 11.78 -2.75 -6.01
CA VAL A 46 10.67 -3.36 -5.28
C VAL A 46 10.52 -2.61 -3.96
N VAL A 47 9.30 -2.18 -3.65
CA VAL A 47 8.95 -1.48 -2.42
C VAL A 47 7.86 -2.25 -1.69
N THR A 48 8.09 -2.55 -0.41
CA THR A 48 7.12 -3.20 0.48
C THR A 48 6.93 -2.38 1.76
N ILE A 49 5.75 -2.47 2.37
CA ILE A 49 5.51 -1.86 3.69
C ILE A 49 6.04 -2.77 4.80
N ARG A 50 6.68 -2.17 5.81
CA ARG A 50 7.10 -2.86 7.02
C ARG A 50 5.91 -3.20 7.91
N PRO A 51 5.98 -4.29 8.69
CA PRO A 51 4.92 -4.63 9.65
C PRO A 51 4.65 -3.51 10.67
N GLY A 52 3.41 -3.46 11.17
CA GLY A 52 3.02 -2.55 12.27
C GLY A 52 2.49 -1.17 11.85
N PHE A 53 2.73 -0.74 10.61
CA PHE A 53 2.15 0.52 10.11
C PHE A 53 0.67 0.38 9.75
N VAL A 54 0.32 -0.73 9.10
CA VAL A 54 -1.05 -1.16 8.87
C VAL A 54 -1.42 -2.09 10.02
N ARG A 55 -2.34 -1.64 10.86
CA ARG A 55 -2.73 -2.35 12.07
C ARG A 55 -3.82 -3.38 11.77
N GLN A 56 -3.88 -4.43 12.57
CA GLN A 56 -4.85 -5.51 12.38
C GLN A 56 -6.29 -5.03 12.61
N ASP A 57 -6.53 -4.18 13.60
CA ASP A 57 -7.84 -3.57 13.86
C ASP A 57 -8.40 -2.81 12.66
N PHE A 58 -7.55 -2.05 11.96
CA PHE A 58 -7.89 -1.40 10.72
C PHE A 58 -8.24 -2.41 9.61
N LEU A 59 -7.46 -3.49 9.46
CA LEU A 59 -7.75 -4.52 8.46
C LEU A 59 -9.06 -5.22 8.73
N ASP A 60 -9.33 -5.57 9.99
CA ASP A 60 -10.56 -6.24 10.40
C ASP A 60 -11.78 -5.34 10.12
N MET A 61 -11.70 -4.06 10.50
CA MET A 61 -12.74 -3.07 10.18
C MET A 61 -12.90 -2.87 8.67
N ALA A 62 -11.81 -2.76 7.93
CA ALA A 62 -11.86 -2.52 6.48
C ALA A 62 -12.37 -3.74 5.68
N ARG A 63 -12.22 -4.96 6.22
CA ARG A 63 -12.76 -6.20 5.65
C ARG A 63 -14.23 -6.43 6.00
N LYS A 64 -14.74 -5.77 7.04
CA LYS A 64 -16.12 -5.95 7.49
C LYS A 64 -17.11 -5.57 6.38
N GLU A 65 -17.95 -6.53 6.02
CA GLU A 65 -19.11 -6.29 5.15
C GLU A 65 -20.25 -5.63 5.93
N ARG A 66 -21.06 -4.82 5.24
CA ARG A 66 -22.26 -4.16 5.80
C ARG A 66 -21.97 -3.39 7.09
N ARG A 67 -20.92 -2.54 7.06
CA ARG A 67 -20.60 -1.61 8.14
C ARG A 67 -21.77 -0.66 8.38
N THR A 68 -22.05 -0.37 9.65
CA THR A 68 -23.01 0.67 10.05
C THR A 68 -22.44 2.06 9.75
N GLU A 69 -23.27 3.10 9.82
CA GLU A 69 -22.82 4.50 9.65
C GLU A 69 -21.74 4.87 10.68
N GLU A 70 -21.93 4.49 11.95
CA GLU A 70 -20.94 4.68 13.02
C GLU A 70 -19.61 3.97 12.70
N GLU A 71 -19.65 2.76 12.14
CA GLU A 71 -18.45 2.02 11.76
C GLU A 71 -17.74 2.62 10.55
N GLU A 72 -18.46 3.24 9.62
CA GLU A 72 -17.88 4.02 8.53
C GLU A 72 -17.14 5.26 9.07
N GLU A 73 -17.70 5.94 10.06
CA GLU A 73 -17.05 7.08 10.73
C GLU A 73 -15.77 6.64 11.46
N ILE A 74 -15.84 5.53 12.19
CA ILE A 74 -14.68 4.93 12.86
C ILE A 74 -13.60 4.57 11.84
N LEU A 75 -13.97 3.89 10.74
CA LEU A 75 -13.00 3.53 9.70
C LEU A 75 -12.39 4.79 9.05
N ALA A 76 -13.18 5.84 8.83
CA ALA A 76 -12.69 7.10 8.31
C ALA A 76 -11.66 7.73 9.26
N GLN A 77 -11.88 7.66 10.57
CA GLN A 77 -10.91 8.12 11.56
C GLN A 77 -9.64 7.25 11.55
N MET A 78 -9.78 5.93 11.52
CA MET A 78 -8.63 5.02 11.42
C MET A 78 -7.77 5.29 10.17
N LYS A 79 -8.41 5.60 9.03
CA LYS A 79 -7.70 6.01 7.79
C LYS A 79 -6.91 7.30 7.99
N ARG A 80 -7.51 8.31 8.64
CA ARG A 80 -6.83 9.58 8.97
C ARG A 80 -5.64 9.36 9.89
N ASP A 81 -5.83 8.61 10.98
CA ASP A 81 -4.76 8.32 11.94
C ASP A 81 -3.62 7.51 11.32
N MET A 82 -3.94 6.60 10.39
CA MET A 82 -2.92 5.89 9.62
C MET A 82 -2.16 6.83 8.69
N ALA A 83 -2.86 7.69 7.93
CA ALA A 83 -2.23 8.66 7.05
C ALA A 83 -1.31 9.61 7.83
N ASP A 84 -1.75 10.14 8.97
CA ASP A 84 -0.95 11.02 9.82
C ASP A 84 0.32 10.36 10.33
N ARG A 85 0.25 9.08 10.72
CA ARG A 85 1.44 8.31 11.13
C ARG A 85 2.41 8.12 9.98
N LEU A 86 1.91 7.73 8.81
CA LEU A 86 2.73 7.51 7.61
C LEU A 86 3.39 8.80 7.11
N LEU A 87 2.71 9.95 7.23
CA LEU A 87 3.23 11.25 6.79
C LEU A 87 4.28 11.84 7.75
N LYS A 88 4.28 11.43 9.03
CA LYS A 88 5.23 11.89 10.04
C LYS A 88 6.51 11.04 10.11
N ALA A 89 6.42 9.77 9.76
CA ALA A 89 7.56 8.87 9.77
C ALA A 89 8.44 9.07 8.53
N ARG A 90 9.74 8.76 8.67
CA ARG A 90 10.64 8.77 7.52
C ARG A 90 10.32 7.57 6.61
N PRO A 91 10.45 7.70 5.28
CA PRO A 91 10.14 6.60 4.37
C PRO A 91 10.87 5.31 4.70
N GLU A 92 12.12 5.39 5.16
CA GLU A 92 12.98 4.23 5.51
C GLU A 92 12.52 3.52 6.80
N GLU A 93 11.66 4.15 7.59
CA GLU A 93 11.04 3.54 8.76
C GLU A 93 9.80 2.75 8.37
N ILE A 94 9.15 3.13 7.27
CA ILE A 94 7.86 2.58 6.81
C ILE A 94 8.05 1.51 5.74
N TYR A 95 9.01 1.69 4.84
CA TYR A 95 9.16 0.88 3.64
C TYR A 95 10.52 0.23 3.54
N ASP A 96 10.54 -1.00 3.04
CA ASP A 96 11.74 -1.61 2.50
C ASP A 96 11.80 -1.39 0.99
N ALA A 97 12.96 -0.95 0.50
CA ALA A 97 13.20 -0.74 -0.92
C ALA A 97 14.43 -1.53 -1.36
N VAL A 98 14.26 -2.42 -2.33
CA VAL A 98 15.34 -3.24 -2.90
C VAL A 98 15.49 -2.93 -4.38
N ILE A 99 16.73 -2.65 -4.81
CA ILE A 99 17.07 -2.49 -6.23
C ILE A 99 17.49 -3.86 -6.76
N ALA A 100 16.74 -4.39 -7.72
CA ALA A 100 17.09 -5.55 -8.52
C ALA A 100 17.66 -5.08 -9.87
N GLY A 101 18.85 -5.57 -10.21
CA GLY A 101 19.55 -5.31 -11.47
C GLY A 101 19.38 -6.44 -12.46
#